data_AF-A0A9D3YJW1-F1
#
_entry.id   AF-A0A9D3YJW1-F1
#
_cell.length_a   1.000
_cell.length_b   1.000
_cell.length_c   1.000
_cell.angle_alpha   90.00
_cell.angle_beta   90.00
_cell.angle_gamma   90.00
#
_symmetry.space_group_name_H-M   'P 1'
#
loop_
_entity.id
_entity.type
_entity.pdbx_description
1 polymer ?
#
loop_
_entity_poly.entity_id
_entity_poly.type
_entity_poly.pdbx_seq_one_letter_code
_entity_poly.pdbx_strand_id
1 'polypeptide(L)'
;MHCVHHFDSVPDKCANAACLAIFCEGQYKPPGECCFVCPCFYKGKKYKEGESFMEDCNSCTCGFNGEVTCTKKACGGSGKK
;
A
#
# COMPACT_ATOMS: atom_id res chain seq x y z
N MET A 1 3.06 -28.48 -30.91
CA MET A 1 2.54 -27.88 -29.66
C MET A 1 3.34 -26.61 -29.40
N HIS A 2 2.80 -25.43 -29.69
CA HIS A 2 3.47 -24.17 -29.36
C HIS A 2 3.09 -23.73 -27.95
N CYS A 3 4.08 -23.46 -27.10
CA CYS A 3 3.88 -22.74 -25.86
C CYS A 3 3.46 -21.32 -26.24
N VAL A 4 2.16 -21.00 -26.09
CA VAL A 4 1.72 -19.61 -26.13
C VAL A 4 2.18 -18.97 -24.83
N HIS A 5 3.31 -18.26 -24.88
CA HIS A 5 3.50 -17.19 -23.92
C HIS A 5 2.33 -16.23 -24.15
N HIS A 6 1.32 -16.27 -23.29
CA HIS A 6 0.59 -15.04 -22.97
C HIS A 6 1.63 -14.14 -22.30
N PHE A 7 2.42 -13.48 -23.13
CA PHE A 7 3.18 -12.29 -22.78
C PHE A 7 2.08 -11.31 -22.39
N ASP A 8 1.73 -11.30 -21.11
CA ASP A 8 0.98 -10.20 -20.52
C ASP A 8 1.84 -8.99 -20.81
N SER A 9 1.46 -8.25 -21.85
CA SER A 9 2.12 -7.04 -22.28
C SER A 9 2.08 -6.08 -21.11
N VAL A 10 3.06 -6.17 -20.21
CA VAL A 10 3.43 -5.06 -19.33
C VAL A 10 3.70 -3.95 -20.32
N PRO A 11 2.83 -2.93 -20.40
CA PRO A 11 2.89 -2.01 -21.52
C PRO A 11 4.28 -1.40 -21.54
N ASP A 12 4.90 -1.33 -22.73
CA ASP A 12 6.20 -0.71 -23.01
C ASP A 12 6.38 0.69 -22.40
N LYS A 13 5.28 1.29 -21.92
CA LYS A 13 5.17 2.51 -21.12
C LYS A 13 5.99 2.52 -19.81
N CYS A 14 6.49 1.38 -19.33
CA CYS A 14 7.32 1.34 -18.12
C CYS A 14 8.83 1.37 -18.36
N ALA A 15 9.28 1.38 -19.62
CA ALA A 15 10.70 1.28 -19.97
C ALA A 15 11.55 2.47 -19.48
N ASN A 16 10.94 3.64 -19.27
CA ASN A 16 11.61 4.87 -18.84
C ASN A 16 11.05 5.43 -17.52
N ALA A 17 10.33 4.61 -16.76
CA ALA A 17 9.81 5.02 -15.46
C ALA A 17 10.97 5.18 -14.46
N ALA A 18 11.10 6.37 -13.86
CA ALA A 18 12.01 6.60 -12.76
C ALA A 18 11.34 6.11 -11.46
N CYS A 19 11.74 4.94 -10.97
CA CYS A 19 11.20 4.37 -9.74
C CYS A 19 12.09 4.65 -8.53
N LEU A 20 11.46 4.82 -7.37
CA LEU A 20 12.15 4.95 -6.09
C LEU A 20 12.66 3.59 -5.60
N ALA A 21 13.83 3.60 -4.96
CA ALA A 21 14.32 2.44 -4.22
C ALA A 21 13.60 2.35 -2.87
N ILE A 22 12.51 1.60 -2.82
CA ILE A 22 11.78 1.26 -1.60
C ILE A 22 12.27 -0.07 -1.04
N PHE A 23 12.37 -0.18 0.29
CA PHE A 23 12.78 -1.39 1.00
C PHE A 23 11.74 -1.72 2.07
N CYS A 24 10.75 -2.53 1.72
CA CYS A 24 9.68 -2.95 2.62
C CYS A 24 9.29 -4.42 2.38
N GLU A 25 8.64 -5.02 3.37
CA GLU A 25 8.13 -6.38 3.23
C GLU A 25 6.86 -6.41 2.36
N GLY A 26 6.82 -7.29 1.37
CA GLY A 26 5.61 -7.52 0.57
C GLY A 26 5.36 -6.53 -0.59
N GLN A 27 6.41 -5.88 -1.11
CA GLN A 27 6.34 -5.03 -2.29
C GLN A 27 5.51 -5.65 -3.44
N TYR A 28 4.70 -4.84 -4.11
CA TYR A 28 3.88 -5.28 -5.25
C TYR A 28 3.72 -4.15 -6.27
N LYS A 29 3.40 -4.50 -7.52
CA LYS A 29 3.18 -3.56 -8.63
C LYS A 29 1.68 -3.44 -8.91
N PRO A 30 1.03 -2.28 -8.70
CA PRO A 30 -0.39 -2.11 -8.99
C PRO A 30 -0.71 -2.22 -10.48
N PRO A 31 -1.92 -2.67 -10.87
CA PRO A 31 -2.33 -2.69 -12.27
C PRO A 31 -2.29 -1.29 -12.88
N GLY A 32 -1.56 -1.15 -14.01
CA GLY A 32 -1.42 0.14 -14.70
C GLY A 32 -0.36 1.08 -14.15
N GLU A 33 0.28 0.75 -13.02
CA GLU A 33 1.47 1.46 -12.53
C GLU A 33 2.75 0.77 -12.96
N CYS A 34 3.83 1.55 -13.05
CA CYS A 34 5.13 1.05 -13.48
C CYS A 34 6.03 0.63 -12.34
N CYS A 35 5.90 1.26 -11.18
CA CYS A 35 6.78 1.06 -10.05
C CYS A 35 6.17 0.12 -9.02
N PHE A 36 7.03 -0.46 -8.19
CA PHE A 36 6.61 -1.18 -7.01
C PHE A 36 6.22 -0.17 -5.92
N VAL A 37 5.22 -0.54 -5.13
CA VAL A 37 4.79 0.21 -3.95
C VAL A 37 4.85 -0.71 -2.73
N CYS A 38 4.95 -0.10 -1.54
CA CYS A 38 4.88 -0.81 -0.29
C CYS A 38 3.43 -0.92 0.18
N PRO A 39 2.94 -2.13 0.50
CA PRO A 39 1.74 -2.23 1.29
C PRO A 39 2.05 -1.92 2.76
N CYS A 40 1.03 -1.44 3.47
CA CYS A 40 1.08 -1.42 4.93
C CYS A 40 0.31 -2.63 5.48
N PHE A 41 0.87 -3.27 6.51
CA PHE A 41 0.17 -4.28 7.28
C PHE A 41 -0.18 -3.73 8.64
N TYR A 42 -1.47 -3.61 8.91
CA TYR A 42 -1.98 -3.08 10.17
C TYR A 42 -3.09 -3.98 10.71
N LYS A 43 -2.88 -4.51 11.93
CA LYS A 43 -3.79 -5.47 12.59
C LYS A 43 -4.24 -6.63 11.67
N GLY A 44 -3.30 -7.19 10.90
CA GLY A 44 -3.57 -8.30 9.98
C GLY A 44 -4.29 -7.93 8.69
N LYS A 45 -4.56 -6.64 8.45
CA LYS A 45 -5.11 -6.14 7.18
C LYS A 45 -4.03 -5.48 6.35
N LYS A 46 -4.15 -5.64 5.02
CA LYS A 46 -3.28 -5.02 4.02
C LYS A 46 -3.93 -3.73 3.52
N TYR A 47 -3.17 -2.65 3.51
CA TYR A 47 -3.57 -1.33 3.02
C TYR A 47 -2.66 -0.89 1.89
N LYS A 48 -3.21 -0.19 0.90
CA LYS A 48 -2.43 0.38 -0.20
C LYS A 48 -1.72 1.65 0.24
N GLU A 49 -0.63 2.00 -0.44
CA GLU A 49 -0.01 3.31 -0.26
C GLU A 49 -1.04 4.44 -0.46
N GLY A 50 -1.03 5.41 0.46
CA GLY A 50 -1.98 6.54 0.47
C GLY A 50 -3.36 6.19 1.03
N GLU A 51 -3.66 4.91 1.25
CA GLU A 51 -4.94 4.49 1.82
C GLU A 51 -5.05 4.99 3.26
N SER A 52 -6.20 5.60 3.56
CA SER A 52 -6.51 6.09 4.91
C SER A 52 -7.66 5.29 5.51
N PHE A 53 -7.54 4.98 6.79
CA PHE A 53 -8.50 4.17 7.53
C PHE A 53 -8.65 4.70 8.96
N MET A 54 -9.80 4.40 9.57
CA MET A 54 -10.06 4.76 10.96
C MET A 54 -9.70 3.61 11.89
N GLU A 55 -9.03 3.95 12.97
CA GLU A 55 -8.77 3.08 14.10
C GLU A 55 -9.32 3.76 15.36
N ASP A 56 -10.43 3.24 15.88
CA ASP A 56 -11.22 3.90 16.92
C ASP A 56 -11.56 5.36 16.49
N CYS A 57 -11.07 6.36 17.22
CA CYS A 57 -11.21 7.77 16.89
C CYS A 57 -10.02 8.37 16.12
N ASN A 58 -9.01 7.55 15.85
CA ASN A 58 -7.79 7.97 15.18
C ASN A 58 -7.88 7.72 13.67
N SER A 59 -7.38 8.67 12.90
CA SER A 59 -7.21 8.51 11.46
C SER A 59 -5.79 8.01 11.21
N CYS A 60 -5.67 6.91 10.47
CA CYS A 60 -4.42 6.29 10.06
C CYS A 60 -4.26 6.40 8.54
N THR A 61 -3.02 6.54 8.09
CA THR A 61 -2.68 6.58 6.66
C THR A 61 -1.47 5.70 6.39
N CYS A 62 -1.54 4.91 5.32
CA CYS A 62 -0.44 4.10 4.83
C CYS A 62 0.55 4.97 4.03
N GLY A 63 1.80 5.06 4.49
CA GLY A 63 2.87 5.81 3.86
C GLY A 63 3.67 5.01 2.84
N PHE A 64 4.58 5.69 2.14
CA PHE A 64 5.30 5.16 0.97
C PHE A 64 6.27 4.00 1.26
N ASN A 65 6.69 3.81 2.52
CA ASN A 65 7.59 2.73 2.96
C ASN A 65 6.86 1.58 3.68
N GLY A 66 5.53 1.52 3.58
CA GLY A 66 4.74 0.53 4.31
C GLY A 66 4.54 0.88 5.79
N GLU A 67 4.91 2.11 6.19
CA GLU A 67 4.70 2.62 7.54
C GLU A 67 3.28 3.18 7.68
N VAL A 68 2.63 2.90 8.80
CA VAL A 68 1.31 3.45 9.13
C VAL A 68 1.47 4.59 10.13
N THR A 69 0.97 5.76 9.73
CA THR A 69 0.93 6.94 10.60
C THR A 69 -0.49 7.18 11.05
N CYS A 70 -0.74 7.14 12.36
CA CYS A 70 -2.04 7.44 12.96
C CYS A 70 -2.03 8.74 13.75
N THR A 71 -3.16 9.43 13.80
CA THR A 71 -3.37 10.51 14.76
C THR A 71 -3.30 9.98 16.20
N LYS A 72 -2.97 10.85 17.15
CA LYS A 72 -2.90 10.51 18.58
C LYS A 72 -3.97 11.24 19.38
N LYS A 73 -5.24 11.05 18.99
CA LYS A 73 -6.38 11.58 19.73
C LYS A 73 -6.67 10.67 20.91
N ALA A 74 -6.86 11.27 22.08
CA ALA A 74 -7.43 10.57 23.22
C ALA A 74 -8.90 10.25 22.89
N CYS A 75 -9.19 8.98 22.60
CA CYS A 75 -10.54 8.53 22.36
C CYS A 75 -11.27 8.50 23.71
N GLY A 76 -11.98 9.59 24.02
CA GLY A 76 -12.76 9.73 25.24
C GLY A 76 -13.83 8.66 25.30
N GLY A 77 -13.61 7.62 26.12
CA GLY A 77 -14.65 6.69 26.52
C GLY A 77 -15.64 7.40 27.42
N SER A 78 -16.57 8.17 26.84
CA SER A 78 -17.81 8.52 27.53
C SER A 78 -18.68 7.27 27.60
N GLY A 79 -18.41 6.38 28.56
CA GLY A 79 -19.32 5.28 28.87
C GLY A 79 -18.68 4.01 29.40
N LYS A 80 -18.23 4.03 30.66
CA LYS A 80 -18.68 3.04 31.64
C LYS A 80 -18.95 3.75 32.97
N LYS A 81 -20.20 3.64 33.39
CA LYS A 81 -20.75 3.99 34.70
C LYS A 81 -20.22 3.02 35.75
#